data_AF-A0A355BY86-F1
#
_entry.id   AF-A0A355BY86-F1
#
_cell.length_a   1.000
_cell.length_b   1.000
_cell.length_c   1.000
_cell.angle_alpha   90.00
_cell.angle_beta   90.00
_cell.angle_gamma   90.00
#
_symmetry.space_group_name_H-M   'P 1'
#
loop_
_entity.id
_entity.type
_entity.pdbx_description
1 polymer ?
#
loop_
_entity_poly.entity_id
_entity_poly.type
_entity_poly.pdbx_seq_one_letter_code
_entity_poly.pdbx_strand_id
1 'polypeptide(L)'
;FKEIRGLTAGVRRLVFPGVLIAWALGALAAIHIGALSPGPALLFAGVMVVTGPTVIIPLLRQAKLTPRPAALLKWEGIANDPIGALFAVFTFEAIRLGYGAGHAGESATFGQLAGSLVIASALAVGFGWLLGAFAARIFHRGWAPEYLKPPVLFALVLFGSEFANLMQEEAGLLTVTAMGVTLANSRIASLDDLRHFKESIATLLVSGVFIVLTANLTFEKLTGLEARDFLFVAAMLFVVRPAAIFLSTIGAGLSWRERLLVGWIAPRGIVAVAVTSFFGAALVSHYAAAGGDPALLQSAERLTPLAFLMVFATVIAHGFSIGPLARWLGLSSAERPGVLIVGGSEWAAALAAKLQEMEIP
;
A
#
# COMPACT_ATOMS: atom_id res chain seq x y z
N PHE A 1 -18.88 -1.72 1.31
CA PHE A 1 -18.95 -2.69 0.19
C PHE A 1 -19.67 -2.22 -1.10
N LYS A 2 -20.40 -1.09 -1.14
CA LYS A 2 -21.11 -0.68 -2.37
C LYS A 2 -20.19 -0.41 -3.58
N GLU A 3 -18.99 0.14 -3.37
CA GLU A 3 -18.00 0.42 -4.45
C GLU A 3 -17.38 -0.85 -5.09
N ILE A 4 -17.37 -2.02 -4.41
CA ILE A 4 -16.67 -3.23 -4.87
C ILE A 4 -17.60 -4.19 -5.65
N ARG A 5 -18.93 -3.94 -5.65
CA ARG A 5 -19.95 -4.87 -6.14
C ARG A 5 -19.94 -5.14 -7.66
N GLY A 6 -19.02 -4.55 -8.43
CA GLY A 6 -18.76 -4.88 -9.84
C GLY A 6 -17.28 -5.01 -10.23
N LEU A 7 -16.36 -4.81 -9.29
CA LEU A 7 -14.90 -4.81 -9.52
C LEU A 7 -14.19 -6.00 -8.86
N THR A 8 -14.97 -6.87 -8.24
CA THR A 8 -14.51 -7.94 -7.33
C THR A 8 -13.59 -8.94 -8.02
N ALA A 9 -13.87 -9.30 -9.28
CA ALA A 9 -13.03 -10.21 -10.04
C ALA A 9 -11.65 -9.60 -10.34
N GLY A 10 -11.60 -8.32 -10.76
CA GLY A 10 -10.36 -7.61 -11.06
C GLY A 10 -9.49 -7.39 -9.82
N VAL A 11 -10.09 -6.87 -8.73
CA VAL A 11 -9.38 -6.68 -7.46
C VAL A 11 -8.87 -8.01 -6.91
N ARG A 12 -9.68 -9.07 -6.91
CA ARG A 12 -9.25 -10.40 -6.43
C ARG A 12 -8.08 -10.95 -7.25
N ARG A 13 -8.11 -10.78 -8.57
CA ARG A 13 -7.01 -11.19 -9.47
C ARG A 13 -5.72 -10.39 -9.19
N LEU A 14 -5.83 -9.09 -8.95
CA LEU A 14 -4.68 -8.26 -8.61
C LEU A 14 -4.09 -8.59 -7.24
N VAL A 15 -4.93 -8.88 -6.24
CA VAL A 15 -4.50 -9.11 -4.86
C VAL A 15 -3.99 -10.53 -4.62
N PHE A 16 -4.62 -11.56 -5.20
CA PHE A 16 -4.23 -12.95 -4.92
C PHE A 16 -3.09 -13.42 -5.84
N PRO A 17 -3.32 -13.69 -7.14
CA PRO A 17 -2.22 -14.09 -8.02
C PRO A 17 -1.29 -12.93 -8.35
N GLY A 18 -1.79 -11.68 -8.45
CA GLY A 18 -0.94 -10.54 -8.80
C GLY A 18 0.16 -10.27 -7.78
N VAL A 19 -0.15 -10.34 -6.49
CA VAL A 19 0.84 -10.19 -5.42
C VAL A 19 1.89 -11.30 -5.46
N LEU A 20 1.48 -12.56 -5.58
CA LEU A 20 2.44 -13.69 -5.63
C LEU A 20 3.35 -13.62 -6.87
N ILE A 21 2.79 -13.28 -8.03
CA ILE A 21 3.56 -13.11 -9.26
C ILE A 21 4.53 -11.93 -9.14
N ALA A 22 4.06 -10.78 -8.63
CA ALA A 22 4.89 -9.60 -8.42
C ALA A 22 6.02 -9.88 -7.42
N TRP A 23 5.73 -10.63 -6.36
CA TRP A 23 6.72 -11.05 -5.37
C TRP A 23 7.78 -11.96 -5.98
N ALA A 24 7.37 -13.02 -6.68
CA ALA A 24 8.29 -13.97 -7.31
C ALA A 24 9.17 -13.29 -8.38
N LEU A 25 8.57 -12.52 -9.29
CA LEU A 25 9.32 -11.79 -10.31
C LEU A 25 10.21 -10.70 -9.72
N GLY A 26 9.74 -10.01 -8.68
CA GLY A 26 10.52 -9.01 -7.95
C GLY A 26 11.72 -9.62 -7.23
N ALA A 27 11.56 -10.79 -6.61
CA ALA A 27 12.63 -11.51 -5.95
C ALA A 27 13.67 -11.98 -6.97
N LEU A 28 13.24 -12.52 -8.12
CA LEU A 28 14.16 -12.89 -9.21
C LEU A 28 14.93 -11.67 -9.73
N ALA A 29 14.27 -10.53 -9.92
CA ALA A 29 14.94 -9.30 -10.32
C ALA A 29 15.93 -8.80 -9.25
N ALA A 30 15.57 -8.89 -7.97
CA ALA A 30 16.43 -8.48 -6.86
C ALA A 30 17.69 -9.37 -6.75
N ILE A 31 17.55 -10.68 -6.97
CA ILE A 31 18.67 -11.63 -6.95
C ILE A 31 19.57 -11.44 -8.17
N HIS A 32 19.00 -11.46 -9.38
CA HIS A 32 19.81 -11.52 -10.61
C HIS A 32 20.28 -10.15 -11.11
N ILE A 33 19.49 -9.10 -10.91
CA ILE A 33 19.81 -7.75 -11.39
C ILE A 33 20.35 -6.90 -10.23
N GLY A 34 19.64 -6.89 -9.11
CA GLY A 34 20.07 -6.16 -7.90
C GLY A 34 21.29 -6.77 -7.20
N ALA A 35 21.63 -8.02 -7.52
CA ALA A 35 22.69 -8.79 -6.85
C ALA A 35 22.54 -8.80 -5.32
N LEU A 36 21.29 -8.92 -4.85
CA LEU A 36 20.99 -9.15 -3.44
C LEU A 36 21.03 -10.64 -3.14
N SER A 37 21.52 -10.99 -1.95
CA SER A 37 21.42 -12.37 -1.46
C SER A 37 19.95 -12.81 -1.36
N PRO A 38 19.63 -14.12 -1.51
CA PRO A 38 18.25 -14.59 -1.63
C PRO A 38 17.31 -14.17 -0.49
N GLY A 39 17.76 -14.22 0.77
CA GLY A 39 16.96 -13.80 1.93
C GLY A 39 16.55 -12.32 1.85
N PRO A 40 17.52 -11.38 1.86
CA PRO A 40 17.25 -9.95 1.68
C PRO A 40 16.45 -9.64 0.41
N ALA A 41 16.68 -10.35 -0.70
CA ALA A 41 15.95 -10.18 -1.95
C ALA A 41 14.46 -10.57 -1.83
N LEU A 42 14.15 -11.70 -1.18
CA LEU A 42 12.78 -12.13 -0.93
C LEU A 42 12.04 -11.15 -0.02
N LEU A 43 12.73 -10.64 1.00
CA LEU A 43 12.17 -9.67 1.94
C LEU A 43 11.88 -8.36 1.21
N PHE A 44 12.86 -7.83 0.48
CA PHE A 44 12.74 -6.59 -0.27
C PHE A 44 11.63 -6.70 -1.32
N ALA A 45 11.58 -7.79 -2.08
CA ALA A 45 10.52 -8.03 -3.04
C ALA A 45 9.14 -8.10 -2.38
N GLY A 46 9.04 -8.68 -1.18
CA GLY A 46 7.79 -8.77 -0.40
C GLY A 46 7.26 -7.39 -0.04
N VAL A 47 8.13 -6.53 0.49
CA VAL A 47 7.80 -5.13 0.78
C VAL A 47 7.47 -4.35 -0.50
N MET A 48 8.21 -4.61 -1.59
CA MET A 48 8.00 -3.97 -2.88
C MET A 48 6.78 -4.52 -3.65
N VAL A 49 5.94 -5.37 -3.08
CA VAL A 49 4.59 -5.59 -3.63
C VAL A 49 3.65 -4.43 -3.25
N VAL A 50 3.90 -3.77 -2.12
CA VAL A 50 3.04 -2.70 -1.58
C VAL A 50 2.98 -1.50 -2.51
N THR A 51 1.78 -1.13 -2.93
CA THR A 51 1.47 0.16 -3.53
C THR A 51 0.87 1.05 -2.45
N GLY A 52 1.62 2.06 -1.99
CA GLY A 52 1.23 2.79 -0.79
C GLY A 52 -0.06 3.59 -0.99
N PRO A 53 -1.16 3.33 -0.25
CA PRO A 53 -2.42 4.08 -0.39
C PRO A 53 -2.22 5.59 -0.13
N THR A 54 -1.21 5.93 0.67
CA THR A 54 -0.81 7.31 1.00
C THR A 54 -0.30 8.11 -0.20
N VAL A 55 0.31 7.46 -1.19
CA VAL A 55 0.86 8.13 -2.38
C VAL A 55 -0.07 8.01 -3.58
N ILE A 56 -0.71 6.85 -3.76
CA ILE A 56 -1.61 6.64 -4.90
C ILE A 56 -2.87 7.50 -4.79
N ILE A 57 -3.49 7.65 -3.62
CA ILE A 57 -4.77 8.38 -3.49
C ILE A 57 -4.64 9.86 -3.92
N PRO A 58 -3.62 10.63 -3.49
CA PRO A 58 -3.38 11.98 -4.01
C PRO A 58 -3.17 12.00 -5.53
N LEU A 59 -2.40 11.07 -6.08
CA LEU A 59 -2.16 10.97 -7.53
C LEU A 59 -3.46 10.69 -8.31
N LEU A 60 -4.33 9.84 -7.78
CA LEU A 60 -5.64 9.55 -8.38
C LEU A 60 -6.54 10.80 -8.37
N ARG A 61 -6.53 11.58 -7.29
CA ARG A 61 -7.27 12.85 -7.19
C ARG A 61 -6.77 13.86 -8.23
N GLN A 62 -5.46 13.94 -8.44
CA GLN A 62 -4.85 14.83 -9.44
C GLN A 62 -5.15 14.39 -10.88
N ALA A 63 -5.10 13.08 -11.15
CA ALA A 63 -5.25 12.52 -12.50
C ALA A 63 -6.69 12.47 -13.02
N LYS A 64 -7.71 12.68 -12.16
CA LYS A 64 -9.14 12.61 -12.50
C LYS A 64 -9.49 11.35 -13.32
N LEU A 65 -9.02 10.20 -12.86
CA LEU A 65 -9.28 8.92 -13.53
C LEU A 65 -10.77 8.58 -13.51
N THR A 66 -11.21 7.84 -14.54
CA THR A 66 -12.53 7.21 -14.56
C THR A 66 -12.70 6.28 -13.34
N PRO A 67 -13.95 6.07 -12.85
CA PRO A 67 -14.18 5.39 -11.58
C PRO A 67 -13.58 3.97 -11.49
N ARG A 68 -13.55 3.23 -12.60
CA ARG A 68 -13.11 1.84 -12.64
C ARG A 68 -11.59 1.67 -12.44
N PRO A 69 -10.69 2.29 -13.23
CA PRO A 69 -9.25 2.28 -12.95
C PRO A 69 -8.88 2.88 -11.60
N ALA A 70 -9.54 3.96 -11.21
CA ALA A 70 -9.30 4.62 -9.92
C ALA A 70 -9.59 3.68 -8.74
N ALA A 71 -10.73 2.98 -8.79
CA ALA A 71 -11.11 2.01 -7.77
C ALA A 71 -10.17 0.80 -7.77
N LEU A 72 -9.73 0.29 -8.93
CA LEU A 72 -8.76 -0.81 -9.00
C LEU A 72 -7.44 -0.47 -8.30
N LEU A 73 -6.83 0.67 -8.64
CA LEU A 73 -5.57 1.13 -8.04
C LEU A 73 -5.71 1.43 -6.53
N LYS A 74 -6.84 2.05 -6.13
CA LYS A 74 -7.14 2.32 -4.72
C LYS A 74 -7.26 1.02 -3.92
N TRP A 75 -8.02 0.04 -4.41
CA TRP A 75 -8.25 -1.22 -3.71
C TRP A 75 -7.03 -2.13 -3.71
N GLU A 76 -6.27 -2.14 -4.79
CA GLU A 76 -4.97 -2.81 -4.82
C GLU A 76 -4.05 -2.25 -3.73
N GLY A 77 -3.91 -0.92 -3.64
CA GLY A 77 -3.06 -0.30 -2.62
C GLY A 77 -3.52 -0.61 -1.20
N ILE A 78 -4.82 -0.50 -0.92
CA ILE A 78 -5.37 -0.81 0.42
C ILE A 78 -5.16 -2.29 0.79
N ALA A 79 -5.33 -3.21 -0.16
CA ALA A 79 -5.22 -4.64 0.12
C ALA A 79 -3.77 -5.11 0.20
N ASN A 80 -2.90 -4.61 -0.68
CA ASN A 80 -1.50 -5.06 -0.75
C ASN A 80 -0.65 -4.51 0.40
N ASP A 81 -1.03 -3.40 1.02
CA ASP A 81 -0.31 -2.75 2.12
C ASP A 81 -0.05 -3.71 3.31
N PRO A 82 -1.08 -4.30 3.97
CA PRO A 82 -0.84 -5.28 5.02
C PRO A 82 -0.22 -6.59 4.51
N ILE A 83 -0.47 -6.98 3.25
CA ILE A 83 0.08 -8.22 2.68
C ILE A 83 1.61 -8.12 2.51
N GLY A 84 2.12 -6.98 2.07
CA GLY A 84 3.56 -6.79 1.92
C GLY A 84 4.29 -6.74 3.25
N ALA A 85 3.68 -6.16 4.29
CA ALA A 85 4.21 -6.22 5.66
C ALA A 85 4.28 -7.67 6.16
N LEU A 86 3.24 -8.48 5.90
CA LEU A 86 3.26 -9.91 6.21
C LEU A 86 4.36 -10.68 5.49
N PHE A 87 4.64 -10.38 4.21
CA PHE A 87 5.78 -10.99 3.51
C PHE A 87 7.11 -10.61 4.13
N ALA A 88 7.25 -9.36 4.61
CA ALA A 88 8.46 -8.90 5.28
C ALA A 88 8.69 -9.68 6.58
N VAL A 89 7.68 -9.74 7.45
CA VAL A 89 7.71 -10.52 8.71
C VAL A 89 7.98 -11.99 8.43
N PHE A 90 7.25 -12.60 7.50
CA PHE A 90 7.41 -14.00 7.12
C PHE A 90 8.85 -14.30 6.69
N THR A 91 9.39 -13.46 5.82
CA THR A 91 10.74 -13.68 5.28
C THR A 91 11.81 -13.42 6.34
N PHE A 92 11.63 -12.40 7.17
CA PHE A 92 12.54 -12.11 8.28
C PHE A 92 12.60 -13.26 9.28
N GLU A 93 11.45 -13.77 9.73
CA GLU A 93 11.39 -14.91 10.64
C GLU A 93 11.94 -16.19 10.00
N ALA A 94 11.68 -16.41 8.71
CA ALA A 94 12.28 -17.52 7.98
C ALA A 94 13.82 -17.43 8.00
N ILE A 95 14.38 -16.25 7.71
CA ILE A 95 15.83 -16.01 7.79
C ILE A 95 16.34 -16.27 9.21
N ARG A 96 15.64 -15.76 10.22
CA ARG A 96 16.03 -15.89 11.64
C ARG A 96 16.07 -17.35 12.11
N LEU A 97 15.20 -18.18 11.57
CA LEU A 97 15.16 -19.63 11.81
C LEU A 97 16.13 -20.43 10.94
N GLY A 98 16.97 -19.76 10.14
CA GLY A 98 18.02 -20.39 9.32
C GLY A 98 17.58 -20.79 7.91
N TYR A 99 16.34 -20.51 7.49
CA TYR A 99 15.93 -20.72 6.10
C TYR A 99 16.66 -19.75 5.18
N GLY A 100 17.56 -20.27 4.35
CA GLY A 100 18.30 -19.50 3.33
C GLY A 100 19.80 -19.30 3.59
N ALA A 101 20.33 -19.71 4.76
CA ALA A 101 21.75 -19.59 5.11
C ALA A 101 22.55 -20.89 4.93
N GLY A 102 22.00 -21.92 4.27
CA GLY A 102 22.65 -23.23 4.09
C GLY A 102 22.82 -24.07 5.36
N HIS A 103 22.46 -23.51 6.52
CA HIS A 103 22.48 -24.19 7.81
C HIS A 103 21.04 -24.60 8.14
N ALA A 104 20.71 -25.87 7.90
CA ALA A 104 19.46 -26.46 8.33
C ALA A 104 19.46 -26.55 9.87
N GLY A 105 19.08 -25.46 10.54
CA GLY A 105 18.75 -25.49 11.95
C GLY A 105 17.49 -26.32 12.15
N GLU A 106 17.61 -27.46 12.83
CA GLU A 106 16.47 -28.22 13.33
C GLU A 106 15.64 -27.35 14.28
N SER A 107 14.37 -27.10 13.97
CA SER A 107 13.26 -27.11 14.96
C SER A 107 11.93 -26.62 14.40
N ALA A 108 11.90 -25.70 13.43
CA ALA A 108 10.65 -25.19 12.87
C ALA A 108 10.46 -25.61 11.41
N THR A 109 9.49 -26.47 11.12
CA THR A 109 9.10 -26.78 9.72
C THR A 109 8.49 -25.54 9.07
N PHE A 110 8.66 -25.33 7.76
CA PHE A 110 8.00 -24.25 7.00
C PHE A 110 6.50 -24.15 7.31
N GLY A 111 5.83 -25.30 7.51
CA GLY A 111 4.42 -25.36 7.90
C GLY A 111 4.12 -24.76 9.28
N GLN A 112 5.04 -24.80 10.24
CA GLN A 112 4.87 -24.20 11.56
C GLN A 112 4.98 -22.68 11.50
N LEU A 113 5.94 -22.15 10.74
CA LEU A 113 6.10 -20.70 10.53
C LEU A 113 4.94 -20.11 9.72
N ALA A 114 4.51 -20.80 8.66
CA ALA A 114 3.31 -20.42 7.92
C ALA A 114 2.05 -20.49 8.83
N GLY A 115 1.94 -21.54 9.65
CA GLY A 115 0.85 -21.71 10.60
C GLY A 115 0.81 -20.61 11.67
N SER A 116 1.94 -20.27 12.28
CA SER A 116 2.02 -19.21 13.29
C SER A 116 1.66 -17.85 12.71
N LEU A 117 2.14 -17.53 11.50
CA LEU A 117 1.81 -16.26 10.85
C LEU A 117 0.32 -16.17 10.49
N VAL A 118 -0.28 -17.27 10.03
CA VAL A 118 -1.73 -17.33 9.75
C VAL A 118 -2.53 -17.12 11.03
N ILE A 119 -2.14 -17.76 12.14
CA ILE A 119 -2.79 -17.58 13.44
C ILE A 119 -2.63 -16.15 13.94
N ALA A 120 -1.41 -15.59 13.90
CA ALA A 120 -1.14 -14.21 14.31
C ALA A 120 -1.95 -13.21 13.48
N SER A 121 -2.01 -13.41 12.15
CA SER A 121 -2.82 -12.59 11.24
C SER A 121 -4.32 -12.68 11.58
N ALA A 122 -4.82 -13.89 11.85
CA ALA A 122 -6.22 -14.10 12.23
C ALA A 122 -6.55 -13.44 13.57
N LEU A 123 -5.64 -13.51 14.55
CA LEU A 123 -5.78 -12.84 15.85
C LEU A 123 -5.78 -11.31 15.68
N ALA A 124 -4.87 -10.76 14.88
CA ALA A 124 -4.81 -9.33 14.58
C ALA A 124 -6.11 -8.83 13.92
N VAL A 125 -6.61 -9.56 12.92
CA VAL A 125 -7.89 -9.23 12.25
C VAL A 125 -9.05 -9.35 13.22
N GLY A 126 -9.09 -10.40 14.05
CA GLY A 126 -10.11 -10.61 15.08
C GLY A 126 -10.12 -9.49 16.11
N PHE A 127 -8.95 -9.09 16.60
CA PHE A 127 -8.79 -7.98 17.53
C PHE A 127 -9.21 -6.64 16.91
N GLY A 128 -8.80 -6.36 15.67
CA GLY A 128 -9.23 -5.18 14.93
C GLY A 128 -10.74 -5.13 14.72
N TRP A 129 -11.36 -6.27 14.41
CA TRP A 129 -12.82 -6.39 14.33
C TRP A 129 -13.50 -6.10 15.67
N LEU A 130 -12.98 -6.66 16.77
CA LEU A 130 -13.50 -6.40 18.12
C LEU A 130 -13.41 -4.92 18.49
N LEU A 131 -12.26 -4.28 18.25
CA LEU A 131 -12.08 -2.83 18.49
C LEU A 131 -13.01 -1.99 17.61
N GLY A 132 -13.18 -2.35 16.35
CA GLY A 132 -14.08 -1.65 15.44
C GLY A 132 -15.55 -1.79 15.86
N ALA A 133 -15.97 -2.98 16.28
CA ALA A 133 -17.30 -3.25 16.80
C ALA A 133 -17.55 -2.51 18.13
N PHE A 134 -16.53 -2.45 18.99
CA PHE A 134 -16.56 -1.69 20.23
C PHE A 134 -16.72 -0.19 19.98
N ALA A 135 -15.90 0.40 19.10
CA ALA A 135 -16.02 1.80 18.69
C ALA A 135 -17.40 2.12 18.10
N ALA A 136 -17.88 1.27 17.18
CA ALA A 136 -19.21 1.42 16.61
C ALA A 136 -20.31 1.38 17.67
N ARG A 137 -20.19 0.49 18.66
CA ARG A 137 -21.18 0.38 19.74
C ARG A 137 -21.18 1.60 20.65
N ILE A 138 -20.02 2.14 21.00
CA ILE A 138 -19.90 3.40 21.76
C ILE A 138 -20.62 4.54 21.02
N PHE A 139 -20.38 4.65 19.71
CA PHE A 139 -20.95 5.74 18.90
C PHE A 139 -22.45 5.58 18.67
N HIS A 140 -22.96 4.36 18.47
CA HIS A 140 -24.39 4.09 18.34
C HIS A 140 -25.16 4.28 19.63
N ARG A 141 -24.56 3.90 20.77
CA ARG A 141 -25.18 4.03 22.09
C ARG A 141 -25.13 5.47 22.64
N GLY A 142 -24.47 6.40 21.95
CA GLY A 142 -24.29 7.78 22.41
C GLY A 142 -23.40 7.91 23.64
N TRP A 143 -22.55 6.91 23.92
CA TRP A 143 -21.64 6.94 25.07
C TRP A 143 -20.50 7.94 24.90
N ALA A 144 -20.19 8.30 23.65
CA ALA A 144 -19.27 9.38 23.31
C ALA A 144 -20.05 10.56 22.69
N PRO A 145 -19.91 11.78 23.23
CA PRO A 145 -20.36 13.01 22.59
C PRO A 145 -19.80 13.16 21.16
N GLU A 146 -20.54 13.84 20.29
CA GLU A 146 -20.20 13.97 18.85
C GLU A 146 -18.78 14.50 18.62
N TYR A 147 -18.39 15.55 19.35
CA TYR A 147 -17.07 16.18 19.26
C TYR A 147 -15.93 15.28 19.78
N LEU A 148 -16.22 14.27 20.61
CA LEU A 148 -15.22 13.32 21.12
C LEU A 148 -15.05 12.10 20.23
N LYS A 149 -15.93 11.84 19.27
CA LYS A 149 -15.82 10.65 18.41
C LYS A 149 -14.50 10.61 17.62
N PRO A 150 -14.02 11.70 16.98
CA PRO A 150 -12.76 11.65 16.25
C PRO A 150 -11.54 11.41 17.15
N PRO A 151 -11.35 12.12 18.29
CA PRO A 151 -10.28 11.82 19.23
C PRO A 151 -10.32 10.40 19.82
N VAL A 152 -11.52 9.90 20.18
CA VAL A 152 -11.69 8.52 20.68
C VAL A 152 -11.30 7.51 19.61
N LEU A 153 -11.73 7.72 18.36
CA LEU A 153 -11.34 6.86 17.25
C LEU A 153 -9.82 6.84 17.07
N PHE A 154 -9.18 8.01 17.11
CA PHE A 154 -7.73 8.13 16.98
C PHE A 154 -6.99 7.39 18.10
N ALA A 155 -7.42 7.55 19.36
CA ALA A 155 -6.86 6.84 20.49
C ALA A 155 -7.01 5.32 20.37
N LEU A 156 -8.17 4.83 19.93
CA LEU A 156 -8.41 3.40 19.71
C LEU A 156 -7.56 2.82 18.57
N VAL A 157 -7.31 3.61 17.52
CA VAL A 157 -6.42 3.21 16.42
C VAL A 157 -4.98 3.07 16.91
N LEU A 158 -4.47 4.06 17.66
CA LEU A 158 -3.11 4.00 18.23
C LEU A 158 -2.98 2.84 19.22
N PHE A 159 -3.93 2.72 20.16
CA PHE A 159 -3.94 1.62 21.12
C PHE A 159 -4.00 0.26 20.43
N GLY A 160 -4.91 0.07 19.48
CA GLY A 160 -5.07 -1.18 18.75
C GLY A 160 -3.83 -1.54 17.94
N SER A 161 -3.22 -0.55 17.29
CA SER A 161 -1.98 -0.74 16.52
C SER A 161 -0.82 -1.19 17.41
N GLU A 162 -0.54 -0.44 18.47
CA GLU A 162 0.58 -0.72 19.37
C GLU A 162 0.36 -2.02 20.14
N PHE A 163 -0.85 -2.26 20.66
CA PHE A 163 -1.15 -3.49 21.37
C PHE A 163 -0.97 -4.73 20.49
N ALA A 164 -1.39 -4.67 19.22
CA ALA A 164 -1.17 -5.76 18.28
C ALA A 164 0.33 -5.94 17.95
N ASN A 165 1.06 -4.85 17.76
CA ASN A 165 2.51 -4.89 17.52
C ASN A 165 3.30 -5.51 18.67
N LEU A 166 2.84 -5.38 19.93
CA LEU A 166 3.43 -6.06 21.08
C LEU A 166 3.28 -7.58 21.02
N MET A 167 2.22 -8.08 20.37
CA MET A 167 2.00 -9.53 20.22
C MET A 167 2.80 -10.09 19.04
N GLN A 168 2.80 -9.39 17.91
CA GLN A 168 3.51 -9.77 16.70
C GLN A 168 3.90 -8.50 15.94
N GLU A 169 5.16 -8.38 15.56
CA GLU A 169 5.64 -7.25 14.76
C GLU A 169 4.79 -7.07 13.49
N GLU A 170 4.47 -5.81 13.15
CA GLU A 170 3.64 -5.39 12.02
C GLU A 170 2.15 -5.84 12.07
N ALA A 171 1.69 -6.53 13.12
CA ALA A 171 0.28 -6.89 13.26
C ALA A 171 -0.64 -5.68 13.49
N GLY A 172 -0.10 -4.53 13.90
CA GLY A 172 -0.82 -3.28 14.07
C GLY A 172 -1.50 -2.79 12.80
N LEU A 173 -0.81 -2.86 11.65
CA LEU A 173 -1.37 -2.42 10.37
C LEU A 173 -2.60 -3.25 9.95
N LEU A 174 -2.52 -4.57 10.12
CA LEU A 174 -3.65 -5.49 9.90
C LEU A 174 -4.82 -5.19 10.85
N THR A 175 -4.52 -4.97 12.12
CA THR A 175 -5.51 -4.66 13.16
C THR A 175 -6.26 -3.38 12.84
N VAL A 176 -5.56 -2.29 12.52
CA VAL A 176 -6.18 -1.00 12.16
C VAL A 176 -6.95 -1.10 10.85
N THR A 177 -6.46 -1.88 9.88
CA THR A 177 -7.19 -2.14 8.62
C THR A 177 -8.50 -2.86 8.88
N ALA A 178 -8.49 -3.94 9.68
CA ALA A 178 -9.69 -4.67 10.06
C ALA A 178 -10.66 -3.81 10.87
N MET A 179 -10.16 -2.97 11.77
CA MET A 179 -10.94 -1.99 12.53
C MET A 179 -11.62 -0.98 11.59
N GLY A 180 -10.89 -0.42 10.63
CA GLY A 180 -11.40 0.51 9.63
C GLY A 180 -12.47 -0.12 8.73
N VAL A 181 -12.28 -1.36 8.29
CA VAL A 181 -13.28 -2.13 7.52
C VAL A 181 -14.54 -2.36 8.36
N THR A 182 -14.38 -2.68 9.63
CA THR A 182 -15.51 -2.90 10.55
C THR A 182 -16.30 -1.62 10.75
N LEU A 183 -15.63 -0.50 11.03
CA LEU A 183 -16.27 0.80 11.25
C LEU A 183 -16.98 1.30 9.98
N ALA A 184 -16.36 1.17 8.81
CA ALA A 184 -16.93 1.55 7.53
C ALA A 184 -18.24 0.80 7.18
N ASN A 185 -18.45 -0.39 7.75
CA ASN A 185 -19.67 -1.18 7.55
C ASN A 185 -20.68 -1.03 8.71
N SER A 186 -20.36 -0.28 9.75
CA SER A 186 -21.18 -0.17 10.97
C SER A 186 -22.32 0.85 10.88
N ARG A 187 -22.53 1.53 9.75
CA ARG A 187 -23.62 2.51 9.50
C ARG A 187 -23.74 3.58 10.60
N ILE A 188 -22.62 4.15 11.04
CA ILE A 188 -22.60 5.24 12.03
C ILE A 188 -23.08 6.53 11.37
N ALA A 189 -23.94 7.30 12.04
CA ALA A 189 -24.51 8.54 11.49
C ALA A 189 -23.44 9.61 11.18
N SER A 190 -22.40 9.70 12.01
CA SER A 190 -21.32 10.69 11.90
C SER A 190 -20.08 10.20 11.15
N LEU A 191 -20.26 9.25 10.23
CA LEU A 191 -19.14 8.66 9.49
C LEU A 191 -18.40 9.70 8.64
N ASP A 192 -19.09 10.74 8.14
CA ASP A 192 -18.48 11.77 7.31
C ASP A 192 -17.58 12.72 8.12
N ASP A 193 -17.97 13.08 9.35
CA ASP A 193 -17.09 13.86 10.25
C ASP A 193 -15.81 13.08 10.60
N LEU A 194 -15.95 11.78 10.87
CA LEU A 194 -14.80 10.90 11.11
C LEU A 194 -13.88 10.80 9.88
N ARG A 195 -14.46 10.79 8.68
CA ARG A 195 -13.68 10.80 7.42
C ARG A 195 -12.96 12.12 7.24
N HIS A 196 -13.61 13.26 7.45
CA HIS A 196 -12.98 14.56 7.34
C HIS A 196 -11.80 14.70 8.32
N PHE A 197 -12.00 14.34 9.59
CA PHE A 197 -10.93 14.32 10.57
C PHE A 197 -9.75 13.44 10.12
N LYS A 198 -10.04 12.20 9.69
CA LYS A 198 -9.03 11.28 9.17
C LYS A 198 -8.30 11.86 7.97
N GLU A 199 -8.99 12.52 7.04
CA GLU A 199 -8.36 13.16 5.88
C GLU A 199 -7.46 14.32 6.28
N SER A 200 -7.88 15.20 7.19
CA SER A 200 -7.05 16.29 7.71
C SER A 200 -5.78 15.77 8.38
N ILE A 201 -5.89 14.78 9.26
CA ILE A 201 -4.74 14.17 9.94
C ILE A 201 -3.85 13.43 8.94
N ALA A 202 -4.42 12.66 8.02
CA ALA A 202 -3.65 11.94 7.01
C ALA A 202 -2.87 12.90 6.11
N THR A 203 -3.45 14.02 5.69
CA THR A 203 -2.74 15.04 4.90
C THR A 203 -1.55 15.61 5.68
N LEU A 204 -1.75 16.01 6.94
CA LEU A 204 -0.67 16.53 7.78
C LEU A 204 0.46 15.50 7.97
N LEU A 205 0.11 14.26 8.32
CA LEU A 205 1.08 13.19 8.53
C LEU A 205 1.83 12.83 7.24
N VAL A 206 1.12 12.66 6.12
CA VAL A 206 1.75 12.34 4.83
C VAL A 206 2.69 13.46 4.40
N SER A 207 2.28 14.73 4.51
CA SER A 207 3.15 15.87 4.23
C SER A 207 4.40 15.89 5.11
N GLY A 208 4.24 15.68 6.43
CA GLY A 208 5.37 15.61 7.36
C GLY A 208 6.32 14.46 7.04
N VAL A 209 5.79 13.28 6.74
CA VAL A 209 6.65 12.13 6.43
C VAL A 209 7.40 12.30 5.11
N PHE A 210 6.82 12.93 4.09
CA PHE A 210 7.59 13.25 2.87
C PHE A 210 8.75 14.21 3.13
N ILE A 211 8.59 15.17 4.05
CA ILE A 211 9.68 16.07 4.49
C ILE A 211 10.75 15.26 5.20
N VAL A 212 10.37 14.39 6.14
CA VAL A 212 11.30 13.52 6.88
C VAL A 212 12.01 12.54 5.94
N LEU A 213 11.31 11.98 4.97
CA LEU A 213 11.87 11.07 3.96
C LEU A 213 12.95 11.78 3.15
N THR A 214 12.66 13.00 2.68
CA THR A 214 13.62 13.83 1.93
C THR A 214 14.81 14.22 2.81
N ALA A 215 14.59 14.55 4.09
CA ALA A 215 15.65 14.89 5.03
C ALA A 215 16.57 13.70 5.37
N ASN A 216 16.05 12.47 5.32
CA ASN A 216 16.83 11.24 5.56
C ASN A 216 17.68 10.81 4.36
N LEU A 217 17.45 11.41 3.18
CA LEU A 217 18.18 11.14 1.96
C LEU A 217 19.49 11.92 1.96
N THR A 218 20.58 11.28 2.39
CA THR A 218 21.92 11.85 2.33
C THR A 218 22.62 11.45 1.04
N PHE A 219 23.49 12.33 0.53
CA PHE A 219 24.28 12.03 -0.67
C PHE A 219 25.14 10.78 -0.48
N GLU A 220 25.66 10.54 0.73
CA GLU A 220 26.42 9.34 1.08
C GLU A 220 25.63 8.02 0.89
N LYS A 221 24.33 8.02 1.24
CA LYS A 221 23.46 6.85 1.01
C LYS A 221 23.20 6.61 -0.48
N LEU A 222 23.32 7.64 -1.31
CA LEU A 222 23.16 7.54 -2.77
C LEU A 222 24.47 7.14 -3.47
N THR A 223 25.64 7.54 -2.95
CA THR A 223 26.93 7.16 -3.53
C THR A 223 27.24 5.67 -3.42
N GLY A 224 26.56 4.95 -2.51
CA GLY A 224 26.63 3.50 -2.42
C GLY A 224 25.78 2.74 -3.45
N LEU A 225 25.01 3.46 -4.30
CA LEU A 225 24.21 2.84 -5.35
C LEU A 225 25.06 2.60 -6.60
N GLU A 226 24.97 1.39 -7.13
CA GLU A 226 25.66 1.00 -8.36
C GLU A 226 24.73 1.11 -9.57
N ALA A 227 25.29 1.10 -10.79
CA ALA A 227 24.49 1.10 -12.03
C ALA A 227 23.46 -0.04 -12.08
N ARG A 228 23.74 -1.17 -11.41
CA ARG A 228 22.82 -2.31 -11.31
C ARG A 228 21.55 -1.98 -10.52
N ASP A 229 21.61 -1.05 -9.57
CA ASP A 229 20.47 -0.66 -8.75
C ASP A 229 19.45 0.15 -9.56
N PHE A 230 19.95 1.02 -10.43
CA PHE A 230 19.13 1.72 -11.43
C PHE A 230 18.52 0.75 -12.44
N LEU A 231 19.30 -0.25 -12.90
CA LEU A 231 18.80 -1.29 -13.80
C LEU A 231 17.72 -2.16 -13.13
N PHE A 232 17.90 -2.49 -11.85
CA PHE A 232 16.91 -3.21 -11.06
C PHE A 232 15.62 -2.40 -10.91
N VAL A 233 15.71 -1.11 -10.61
CA VAL A 233 14.54 -0.20 -10.58
C VAL A 233 13.84 -0.14 -11.94
N ALA A 234 14.59 -0.05 -13.02
CA ALA A 234 14.02 -0.09 -14.37
C ALA A 234 13.33 -1.43 -14.64
N ALA A 235 13.93 -2.56 -14.27
CA ALA A 235 13.32 -3.87 -14.40
C ALA A 235 12.02 -3.99 -13.58
N MET A 236 12.00 -3.44 -12.36
CA MET A 236 10.80 -3.41 -11.53
C MET A 236 9.65 -2.65 -12.19
N LEU A 237 9.95 -1.50 -12.81
CA LEU A 237 8.96 -0.62 -13.46
C LEU A 237 8.48 -1.13 -14.82
N PHE A 238 9.39 -1.57 -15.67
CA PHE A 238 9.10 -1.88 -17.08
C PHE A 238 8.87 -3.36 -17.36
N VAL A 239 9.29 -4.25 -16.46
CA VAL A 239 9.18 -5.70 -16.66
C VAL A 239 8.31 -6.33 -15.58
N VAL A 240 8.76 -6.29 -14.32
CA VAL A 240 8.11 -7.01 -13.22
C VAL A 240 6.67 -6.56 -13.03
N ARG A 241 6.44 -5.24 -12.90
CA ARG A 241 5.12 -4.71 -12.65
C ARG A 241 4.16 -4.94 -13.83
N PRO A 242 4.49 -4.57 -15.08
CA PRO A 242 3.65 -4.91 -16.23
C PRO A 242 3.36 -6.40 -16.33
N ALA A 243 4.38 -7.26 -16.24
CA ALA A 243 4.21 -8.70 -16.32
C ALA A 243 3.25 -9.23 -15.23
N ALA A 244 3.43 -8.81 -13.98
CA ALA A 244 2.56 -9.21 -12.88
C ALA A 244 1.10 -8.81 -13.12
N ILE A 245 0.85 -7.60 -13.62
CA ILE A 245 -0.50 -7.13 -13.93
C ILE A 245 -1.08 -7.87 -15.15
N PHE A 246 -0.31 -8.04 -16.21
CA PHE A 246 -0.78 -8.72 -17.42
C PHE A 246 -1.12 -10.18 -17.16
N LEU A 247 -0.27 -10.89 -16.42
CA LEU A 247 -0.48 -12.30 -16.07
C LEU A 247 -1.63 -12.48 -15.07
N SER A 248 -1.71 -11.63 -14.05
CA SER A 248 -2.77 -11.74 -13.05
C SER A 248 -4.15 -11.37 -13.59
N THR A 249 -4.25 -10.46 -14.55
CA THR A 249 -5.53 -9.96 -15.08
C THR A 249 -6.07 -10.76 -16.28
N ILE A 250 -5.44 -11.88 -16.67
CA ILE A 250 -5.92 -12.76 -17.76
C ILE A 250 -7.34 -13.26 -17.47
N GLY A 251 -8.32 -12.82 -18.26
CA GLY A 251 -9.74 -13.19 -18.09
C GLY A 251 -10.48 -12.38 -17.02
N ALA A 252 -9.95 -11.24 -16.57
CA ALA A 252 -10.59 -10.39 -15.56
C ALA A 252 -11.49 -9.29 -16.16
N GLY A 253 -11.64 -9.27 -17.50
CA GLY A 253 -12.45 -8.28 -18.21
C GLY A 253 -11.88 -6.85 -18.21
N LEU A 254 -10.59 -6.68 -17.90
CA LEU A 254 -9.88 -5.41 -18.08
C LEU A 254 -9.46 -5.26 -19.53
N SER A 255 -9.74 -4.09 -20.11
CA SER A 255 -9.25 -3.67 -21.42
C SER A 255 -7.73 -3.52 -21.41
N TRP A 256 -7.10 -3.63 -22.59
CA TRP A 256 -5.65 -3.43 -22.72
C TRP A 256 -5.20 -2.06 -22.17
N ARG A 257 -6.00 -1.01 -22.38
CA ARG A 257 -5.71 0.35 -21.88
C ARG A 257 -5.70 0.40 -20.35
N GLU A 258 -6.67 -0.23 -19.70
CA GLU A 258 -6.71 -0.34 -18.24
C GLU A 258 -5.51 -1.12 -17.71
N ARG A 259 -5.13 -2.23 -18.36
CA ARG A 259 -3.96 -3.02 -17.96
C ARG A 259 -2.66 -2.25 -18.09
N LEU A 260 -2.50 -1.45 -19.15
CA LEU A 260 -1.32 -0.62 -19.35
C LEU A 260 -1.23 0.46 -18.27
N LEU A 261 -2.34 1.15 -17.95
CA LEU A 261 -2.35 2.15 -16.89
C LEU A 261 -2.05 1.54 -15.51
N VAL A 262 -2.71 0.43 -15.16
CA VAL A 262 -2.52 -0.26 -13.86
C VAL A 262 -1.14 -0.94 -13.76
N GLY A 263 -0.64 -1.42 -14.90
CA GLY A 263 0.70 -2.00 -15.06
C GLY A 263 1.83 -0.97 -15.01
N TRP A 264 1.55 0.28 -15.35
CA TRP A 264 2.50 1.36 -15.22
C TRP A 264 2.47 1.98 -13.82
N ILE A 265 1.28 2.31 -13.32
CA ILE A 265 1.12 3.08 -12.09
C ILE A 265 1.20 2.17 -10.86
N ALA A 266 2.34 2.24 -10.17
CA ALA A 266 2.58 1.53 -8.91
C ALA A 266 3.50 2.33 -7.98
N PRO A 267 3.07 3.50 -7.47
CA PRO A 267 3.88 4.31 -6.58
C PRO A 267 4.19 3.53 -5.31
N ARG A 268 5.48 3.48 -4.95
CA ARG A 268 5.91 2.95 -3.66
C ARG A 268 5.80 4.03 -2.62
N GLY A 269 5.25 3.67 -1.47
CA GLY A 269 4.91 4.61 -0.42
C GLY A 269 5.90 4.60 0.73
N ILE A 270 5.60 5.46 1.69
CA ILE A 270 6.29 5.58 2.98
C ILE A 270 6.41 4.24 3.69
N VAL A 271 5.34 3.45 3.71
CA VAL A 271 5.31 2.14 4.38
C VAL A 271 6.41 1.23 3.82
N ALA A 272 6.60 1.22 2.50
CA ALA A 272 7.65 0.42 1.88
C ALA A 272 9.06 0.82 2.38
N VAL A 273 9.33 2.11 2.55
CA VAL A 273 10.63 2.58 3.07
C VAL A 273 10.77 2.26 4.56
N ALA A 274 9.73 2.54 5.36
CA ALA A 274 9.77 2.31 6.80
C ALA A 274 9.99 0.83 7.13
N VAL A 275 9.17 -0.04 6.54
CA VAL A 275 9.26 -1.51 6.72
C VAL A 275 10.60 -2.04 6.21
N THR A 276 11.06 -1.59 5.03
CA THR A 276 12.37 -2.00 4.52
C THR A 276 13.52 -1.52 5.41
N SER A 277 13.45 -0.29 5.94
CA SER A 277 14.49 0.25 6.81
C SER A 277 14.54 -0.47 8.15
N PHE A 278 13.38 -0.76 8.73
CA PHE A 278 13.26 -1.51 9.98
C PHE A 278 13.83 -2.93 9.83
N PHE A 279 13.30 -3.72 8.88
CA PHE A 279 13.78 -5.09 8.67
C PHE A 279 15.20 -5.14 8.10
N GLY A 280 15.62 -4.14 7.33
CA GLY A 280 17.00 -4.02 6.88
C GLY A 280 17.96 -3.86 8.05
N ALA A 281 17.67 -2.96 8.99
CA ALA A 281 18.47 -2.80 10.21
C ALA A 281 18.44 -4.05 11.10
N ALA A 282 17.27 -4.70 11.21
CA ALA A 282 17.13 -5.96 11.94
C ALA A 282 17.97 -7.09 11.31
N LEU A 283 17.99 -7.19 9.98
CA LEU A 283 18.83 -8.15 9.24
C LEU A 283 20.33 -7.87 9.42
N VAL A 284 20.75 -6.61 9.33
CA VAL A 284 22.14 -6.20 9.59
C VAL A 284 22.57 -6.68 10.98
N SER A 285 21.74 -6.40 11.99
CA SER A 285 22.00 -6.81 13.38
C SER A 285 22.05 -8.34 13.53
N HIS A 286 21.13 -9.05 12.88
CA HIS A 286 21.08 -10.51 12.91
C HIS A 286 22.30 -11.16 12.24
N TYR A 287 22.66 -10.71 11.03
CA TYR A 287 23.80 -11.26 10.29
C TYR A 287 25.14 -10.93 10.96
N ALA A 288 25.27 -9.74 11.55
CA ALA A 288 26.45 -9.38 12.33
C ALA A 288 26.62 -10.30 13.56
N ALA A 289 25.53 -10.64 14.24
CA ALA A 289 25.56 -11.56 15.39
C ALA A 289 25.84 -13.02 14.99
N ALA A 290 25.45 -13.44 13.78
CA ALA A 290 25.58 -14.81 13.29
C ALA A 290 26.98 -15.16 12.72
N GLY A 291 27.99 -14.30 12.89
CA GLY A 291 29.33 -14.54 12.36
C GLY A 291 29.57 -14.04 10.93
N GLY A 292 28.62 -13.28 10.38
CA GLY A 292 28.84 -12.30 9.32
C GLY A 292 29.40 -12.83 7.99
N ASP A 293 28.54 -13.45 7.16
CA ASP A 293 28.82 -13.47 5.72
C ASP A 293 28.80 -12.03 5.18
N PRO A 294 29.92 -11.49 4.68
CA PRO A 294 30.00 -10.12 4.20
C PRO A 294 28.98 -9.81 3.09
N ALA A 295 28.63 -10.81 2.27
CA ALA A 295 27.65 -10.64 1.19
C ALA A 295 26.22 -10.48 1.73
N LEU A 296 25.87 -11.20 2.80
CA LEU A 296 24.57 -11.08 3.48
C LEU A 296 24.45 -9.71 4.17
N LEU A 297 25.52 -9.29 4.85
CA LEU A 297 25.58 -8.00 5.53
C LEU A 297 25.43 -6.84 4.53
N GLN A 298 26.23 -6.87 3.45
CA GLN A 298 26.15 -5.86 2.39
C GLN A 298 24.76 -5.83 1.73
N SER A 299 24.14 -6.99 1.50
CA SER A 299 22.79 -7.05 0.95
C SER A 299 21.75 -6.42 1.90
N ALA A 300 21.87 -6.64 3.20
CA ALA A 300 20.98 -6.07 4.21
C ALA A 300 21.14 -4.53 4.31
N GLU A 301 22.37 -4.03 4.29
CA GLU A 301 22.67 -2.58 4.31
C GLU A 301 22.13 -1.85 3.08
N ARG A 302 22.12 -2.51 1.92
CA ARG A 302 21.62 -1.96 0.66
C ARG A 302 20.10 -1.86 0.59
N LEU A 303 19.35 -2.55 1.44
CA LEU A 303 17.88 -2.57 1.37
C LEU A 303 17.28 -1.16 1.55
N THR A 304 17.75 -0.43 2.55
CA THR A 304 17.28 0.94 2.84
C THR A 304 17.50 1.89 1.66
N PRO A 305 18.73 2.12 1.15
CA PRO A 305 18.95 3.03 0.04
C PRO A 305 18.24 2.58 -1.26
N LEU A 306 18.10 1.27 -1.49
CA LEU A 306 17.31 0.75 -2.61
C LEU A 306 15.82 1.07 -2.50
N ALA A 307 15.23 0.98 -1.30
CA ALA A 307 13.83 1.37 -1.07
C ALA A 307 13.63 2.87 -1.33
N PHE A 308 14.57 3.71 -0.89
CA PHE A 308 14.54 5.14 -1.18
C PHE A 308 14.63 5.42 -2.68
N LEU A 309 15.57 4.78 -3.38
CA LEU A 309 15.70 4.92 -4.84
C LEU A 309 14.40 4.52 -5.54
N MET A 310 13.79 3.42 -5.12
CA MET A 310 12.54 2.95 -5.71
C MET A 310 11.36 3.90 -5.45
N VAL A 311 11.20 4.40 -4.22
CA VAL A 311 10.17 5.40 -3.91
C VAL A 311 10.39 6.67 -4.70
N PHE A 312 11.61 7.21 -4.72
CA PHE A 312 11.93 8.42 -5.46
C PHE A 312 11.64 8.26 -6.96
N ALA A 313 12.14 7.18 -7.57
CA ALA A 313 11.92 6.89 -8.98
C ALA A 313 10.42 6.76 -9.31
N THR A 314 9.66 6.04 -8.48
CA THR A 314 8.22 5.83 -8.73
C THR A 314 7.39 7.09 -8.47
N VAL A 315 7.70 7.90 -7.47
CA VAL A 315 7.00 9.16 -7.20
C VAL A 315 7.20 10.14 -8.34
N ILE A 316 8.44 10.28 -8.85
CA ILE A 316 8.72 11.14 -10.01
C ILE A 316 8.07 10.56 -11.27
N ALA A 317 8.36 9.30 -11.60
CA ALA A 317 7.86 8.70 -12.83
C ALA A 317 6.33 8.73 -12.89
N HIS A 318 5.64 8.26 -11.85
CA HIS A 318 4.18 8.21 -11.84
C HIS A 318 3.54 9.58 -11.59
N GLY A 319 4.15 10.45 -10.78
CA GLY A 319 3.64 11.79 -10.51
C GLY A 319 3.51 12.63 -11.77
N PHE A 320 4.52 12.62 -12.64
CA PHE A 320 4.49 13.37 -13.90
C PHE A 320 3.75 12.65 -15.02
N SER A 321 3.71 11.31 -15.03
CA SER A 321 3.14 10.54 -16.16
C SER A 321 1.66 10.17 -16.01
N ILE A 322 1.11 10.07 -14.80
CA ILE A 322 -0.25 9.53 -14.57
C ILE A 322 -1.33 10.32 -15.32
N GLY A 323 -1.30 11.65 -15.23
CA GLY A 323 -2.29 12.52 -15.88
C GLY A 323 -2.21 12.49 -17.41
N PRO A 324 -1.04 12.74 -18.02
CA PRO A 324 -0.86 12.60 -19.47
C PRO A 324 -1.23 11.21 -19.99
N LEU A 325 -0.76 10.14 -19.33
CA LEU A 325 -1.02 8.76 -19.75
C LEU A 325 -2.51 8.42 -19.65
N ALA A 326 -3.18 8.83 -18.58
CA ALA A 326 -4.61 8.63 -18.43
C ALA A 326 -5.42 9.29 -19.54
N ARG A 327 -5.07 10.52 -19.93
CA ARG A 327 -5.71 11.24 -21.04
C ARG A 327 -5.46 10.55 -22.36
N TRP A 328 -4.22 10.14 -22.63
CA TRP A 328 -3.84 9.43 -23.85
C TRP A 328 -4.60 8.10 -24.02
N LEU A 329 -4.80 7.37 -22.93
CA LEU A 329 -5.55 6.12 -22.92
C LEU A 329 -7.07 6.31 -22.95
N GLY A 330 -7.58 7.54 -22.85
CA GLY A 330 -9.01 7.82 -22.72
C GLY A 330 -9.61 7.34 -21.40
N LEU A 331 -8.80 7.28 -20.35
CA LEU A 331 -9.18 6.80 -19.00
C LEU A 331 -9.30 7.93 -17.97
N SER A 332 -9.09 9.18 -18.37
CA SER A 332 -9.40 10.38 -17.59
C SER A 332 -10.85 10.78 -17.80
N SER A 333 -11.57 11.20 -16.76
CA SER A 333 -12.85 11.88 -16.94
C SER A 333 -12.58 13.23 -17.60
N ALA A 334 -12.79 13.30 -18.91
CA ALA A 334 -12.63 14.53 -19.68
C ALA A 334 -13.82 15.50 -19.52
N GLU A 335 -14.87 15.09 -18.80
CA GLU A 335 -16.05 15.90 -18.60
C GLU A 335 -15.80 17.00 -17.54
N ARG A 336 -16.17 18.23 -17.89
CA ARG A 336 -16.31 19.32 -16.93
C ARG A 336 -17.27 18.83 -15.83
N PRO A 337 -17.01 19.08 -14.53
CA PRO A 337 -17.96 18.71 -13.48
C PRO A 337 -19.31 19.36 -13.79
N GLY A 338 -20.31 18.54 -14.11
CA GLY A 338 -21.65 19.02 -14.44
C GLY A 338 -22.42 19.50 -13.22
N VAL A 339 -23.48 20.26 -13.43
CA VAL A 339 -24.28 20.84 -12.34
C VAL A 339 -25.62 20.11 -12.22
N LEU A 340 -25.85 19.45 -11.08
CA LEU A 340 -27.16 18.88 -10.76
C LEU A 340 -28.00 19.91 -10.02
N ILE A 341 -29.02 20.45 -10.68
CA ILE A 341 -29.98 21.37 -10.09
C ILE A 341 -31.15 20.57 -9.52
N VAL A 342 -31.37 20.68 -8.21
CA VAL A 342 -32.48 20.01 -7.51
C VAL A 342 -33.52 21.04 -7.10
N GLY A 343 -34.72 20.94 -7.69
CA GLY A 343 -35.83 21.85 -7.46
C GLY A 343 -36.36 22.48 -8.75
N GLY A 344 -37.46 23.23 -8.67
CA GLY A 344 -38.16 23.81 -9.82
C GLY A 344 -38.48 25.30 -9.70
N SER A 345 -37.71 26.05 -8.90
CA SER A 345 -37.89 27.50 -8.78
C SER A 345 -37.52 28.22 -10.08
N GLU A 346 -38.10 29.40 -10.34
CA GLU A 346 -37.74 30.23 -11.50
C GLU A 346 -36.24 30.53 -11.54
N TRP A 347 -35.63 30.76 -10.38
CA TRP A 347 -34.19 30.96 -10.27
C TRP A 347 -33.39 29.72 -10.70
N ALA A 348 -33.82 28.53 -10.29
CA ALA A 348 -33.18 27.28 -10.67
C ALA A 348 -33.26 27.04 -12.19
N ALA A 349 -34.39 27.37 -12.82
CA ALA A 349 -34.56 27.30 -14.27
C ALA A 349 -33.70 28.35 -15.00
N ALA A 350 -33.65 29.59 -14.50
CA ALA A 350 -32.79 30.64 -15.06
C ALA A 350 -31.30 30.31 -14.93
N LEU A 351 -30.89 29.73 -13.80
CA LEU A 351 -29.54 29.22 -13.59
C LEU A 351 -29.23 28.08 -14.56
N ALA A 352 -30.14 27.12 -14.72
CA ALA A 352 -29.98 26.00 -15.66
C ALA A 352 -29.76 26.52 -17.10
N ALA A 353 -30.58 27.46 -17.55
CA ALA A 353 -30.46 28.07 -18.87
C ALA A 353 -29.09 28.77 -19.06
N LYS A 354 -28.63 29.51 -18.05
CA LYS A 354 -27.30 30.17 -18.10
C LYS A 354 -26.14 29.19 -18.09
N LEU A 355 -26.21 28.11 -17.34
CA LEU A 355 -25.19 27.06 -17.35
C LEU A 355 -25.15 26.35 -18.71
N GLN A 356 -26.30 26.14 -19.33
CA GLN A 356 -26.43 25.54 -20.66
C GLN A 356 -25.85 26.46 -21.76
N GLU A 357 -26.10 27.77 -21.70
CA GLU A 357 -25.46 28.78 -22.57
C GLU A 357 -23.93 28.78 -22.44
N MET A 358 -23.40 28.51 -21.25
CA MET A 358 -21.96 28.46 -20.97
C MET A 358 -21.31 27.11 -21.35
N GLU A 359 -22.06 26.20 -21.97
CA GLU A 359 -21.62 24.82 -22.30
C GLU A 359 -21.07 24.08 -21.07
N ILE A 360 -21.68 24.31 -19.90
CA ILE A 360 -21.40 23.56 -18.67
C ILE A 360 -22.35 22.35 -18.65
N PRO A 361 -21.83 21.11 -18.54
CA PRO A 361 -22.64 19.89 -18.60
C PRO A 361 -23.70 19.74 -17.50
#